data_AF-A0A2V7AXW2-F1
#
_entry.id   AF-A0A2V7AXW2-F1
#
_cell.length_a   1.000
_cell.length_b   1.000
_cell.length_c   1.000
_cell.angle_alpha   90.00
_cell.angle_beta   90.00
_cell.angle_gamma   90.00
#
_symmetry.space_group_name_H-M   'P 1'
#
loop_
_entity.id
_entity.type
_entity.pdbx_description
1 polymer ?
#
loop_
_entity_poly.entity_id
_entity_poly.type
_entity_poly.pdbx_seq_one_letter_code
_entity_poly.pdbx_strand_id
1 'polypeptide(L)'
;MAGAPALTTTRPLLGSALLLTASLALTACSGDKAESKQSQQQRRPAVPVTVASVERKTVPLEIRAIGSVEAYSTVAVKAQVGGELMRVHIKEGQDVHKGDLLFTIDPRSLQAALAQAEATLAKDQVQIQQARAVLERDRSRIAQAEAALARDQAQQRNAV
;
A
#
# COMPACT_ATOMS: atom_id res chain seq x y z
N MET A 1 10.51 29.80 -1.86
CA MET A 1 10.14 30.90 -2.77
C MET A 1 10.07 32.17 -1.95
N ALA A 2 10.93 33.14 -2.30
CA ALA A 2 11.00 34.57 -1.94
C ALA A 2 10.86 34.95 -0.44
N GLY A 3 11.81 35.63 0.23
CA GLY A 3 12.76 36.64 -0.25
C GLY A 3 12.38 38.01 0.32
N ALA A 4 13.21 38.56 1.21
CA ALA A 4 13.28 39.99 1.55
C ALA A 4 13.73 40.83 0.30
N PRO A 5 14.04 42.16 0.30
CA PRO A 5 14.24 43.12 1.41
C PRO A 5 13.91 44.63 1.14
N ALA A 6 14.12 45.43 2.19
CA ALA A 6 14.71 46.79 2.30
C ALA A 6 14.65 47.84 1.15
N LEU A 7 14.27 49.08 1.48
CA LEU A 7 14.89 50.31 0.92
C LEU A 7 14.87 51.45 1.99
N THR A 8 16.01 51.98 2.49
CA THR A 8 16.88 53.07 1.97
C THR A 8 16.36 54.49 2.34
N THR A 9 16.94 55.13 3.37
CA THR A 9 17.85 56.31 3.36
C THR A 9 17.41 57.52 2.52
N THR A 10 17.29 58.74 3.13
CA THR A 10 17.99 60.01 2.75
C THR A 10 17.55 61.25 3.56
N ARG A 11 18.54 62.09 3.92
CA ARG A 11 18.55 63.49 4.45
C ARG A 11 18.69 64.50 3.26
N PRO A 12 18.91 65.84 3.40
CA PRO A 12 18.35 66.92 4.25
C PRO A 12 18.21 68.32 3.51
N LEU A 13 18.00 69.42 4.27
CA LEU A 13 18.45 70.83 4.09
C LEU A 13 17.88 71.73 2.96
N LEU A 14 17.48 72.97 3.34
CA LEU A 14 17.58 74.30 2.68
C LEU A 14 16.44 75.19 3.24
N GLY A 15 16.56 76.46 3.60
CA GLY A 15 17.65 77.42 3.50
C GLY A 15 17.23 78.69 4.24
N SER A 16 18.17 79.25 4.97
CA SER A 16 18.14 80.57 5.60
C SER A 16 18.07 81.68 4.54
N ALA A 17 17.09 82.56 4.62
CA ALA A 17 17.18 83.90 4.02
C ALA A 17 16.18 84.83 4.70
N LEU A 18 16.53 86.11 4.81
CA LEU A 18 15.70 87.22 5.29
C LEU A 18 15.64 87.44 6.81
N LEU A 19 16.84 87.47 7.39
CA LEU A 19 17.22 88.60 8.23
C LEU A 19 17.01 89.93 7.47
N LEU A 20 16.59 90.97 8.21
CA LEU A 20 17.19 92.33 8.17
C LEU A 20 16.45 93.58 7.63
N THR A 21 15.11 93.62 7.45
CA THR A 21 14.48 94.89 6.98
C THR A 21 13.25 95.42 7.72
N ALA A 22 12.94 94.95 8.93
CA ALA A 22 11.81 95.50 9.71
C ALA A 22 12.21 96.08 11.08
N SER A 23 13.48 96.46 11.24
CA SER A 23 14.08 96.93 12.48
C SER A 23 13.64 98.32 12.96
N LEU A 24 12.60 98.99 12.42
CA LEU A 24 12.43 100.42 12.71
C LEU A 24 11.02 100.93 13.07
N ALA A 25 10.02 100.08 13.31
CA ALA A 25 8.66 100.60 13.44
C ALA A 25 8.05 100.66 14.85
N LEU A 26 8.48 99.89 15.86
CA LEU A 26 7.75 99.89 17.14
C LEU A 26 8.67 100.03 18.35
N THR A 27 9.26 101.21 18.48
CA THR A 27 9.50 101.84 19.78
C THR A 27 8.15 102.32 20.32
N ALA A 28 7.37 101.43 20.93
CA ALA A 28 6.14 101.81 21.62
C ALA A 28 5.80 100.81 22.72
N CYS A 29 5.88 101.31 23.95
CA CYS A 29 5.20 100.84 25.16
C CYS A 29 5.72 99.57 25.85
N SER A 30 6.47 99.85 26.93
CA SER A 30 6.34 99.31 28.28
C SER A 30 5.23 98.28 28.54
N GLY A 31 5.60 97.25 29.30
CA GLY A 31 4.69 96.57 30.21
C GLY A 31 4.91 95.06 30.30
N ASP A 32 5.29 94.62 31.50
CA ASP A 32 4.99 93.31 32.08
C ASP A 32 5.44 92.04 31.33
N LYS A 33 6.36 91.27 31.96
CA LYS A 33 6.02 89.91 32.45
C LYS A 33 7.23 89.15 32.98
N ALA A 34 7.00 88.65 34.19
CA ALA A 34 7.17 87.25 34.62
C ALA A 34 8.50 86.57 34.25
N GLU A 35 9.34 86.43 35.26
CA GLU A 35 10.44 85.49 35.32
C GLU A 35 9.99 84.09 34.86
N SER A 36 10.47 83.72 33.69
CA SER A 36 10.42 82.35 33.19
C SER A 36 11.55 81.56 33.83
N LYS A 37 11.21 80.66 34.75
CA LYS A 37 12.01 79.46 34.99
C LYS A 37 11.30 78.27 34.38
N GLN A 38 11.34 78.19 33.05
CA GLN A 38 11.17 76.91 32.36
C GLN A 38 12.42 76.09 32.61
N SER A 39 12.30 75.14 33.54
CA SER A 39 13.24 74.05 33.70
C SER A 39 13.36 73.33 32.35
N GLN A 40 14.56 73.39 31.79
CA GLN A 40 14.96 72.54 30.68
C GLN A 40 14.69 71.10 31.12
N GLN A 41 13.69 70.48 30.50
CA GLN A 41 13.46 69.06 30.66
C GLN A 41 14.61 68.36 29.94
N GLN A 42 15.66 68.10 30.71
CA GLN A 42 16.86 67.41 30.34
C GLN A 42 16.45 66.13 29.61
N ARG A 43 16.67 66.08 28.29
CA ARG A 43 16.55 64.84 27.50
C ARG A 43 17.50 63.85 28.16
N ARG A 44 16.94 62.90 28.93
CA ARG A 44 17.72 61.83 29.53
C ARG A 44 18.45 61.10 28.39
N PRO A 45 19.76 60.85 28.52
CA PRO A 45 20.49 60.13 27.47
C PRO A 45 19.83 58.77 27.25
N ALA A 46 19.62 58.41 25.98
CA ALA A 46 19.02 57.14 25.61
C ALA A 46 19.90 56.01 26.15
N VAL A 47 19.32 55.16 27.00
CA VAL A 47 20.02 54.00 27.55
C VAL A 47 20.13 52.97 26.44
N PRO A 48 21.35 52.56 26.04
CA PRO A 48 21.52 51.58 24.98
C PRO A 48 20.95 50.23 25.43
N VAL A 49 20.03 49.70 24.63
CA VAL A 49 19.45 48.37 24.81
C VAL A 49 19.90 47.47 23.67
N THR A 50 20.32 46.27 24.02
CA THR A 50 20.71 45.26 23.03
C THR A 50 19.45 44.69 22.40
N VAL A 51 19.31 44.83 21.09
CA VAL A 51 18.22 44.26 20.30
C VAL A 51 18.75 43.19 19.36
N ALA A 52 17.97 42.14 19.15
CA ALA A 52 18.26 41.08 18.18
C ALA A 52 17.14 41.03 17.13
N SER A 53 17.52 40.90 15.85
CA SER A 53 16.56 40.78 14.75
C SER A 53 16.01 39.37 14.68
N VAL A 54 14.68 39.22 14.70
CA VAL A 54 14.00 37.93 14.64
C VAL A 54 13.75 37.54 13.18
N GLU A 55 14.24 36.39 12.75
CA GLU A 55 14.00 35.84 11.41
C GLU A 55 13.10 34.61 11.51
N ARG A 56 12.01 34.56 10.73
CA ARG A 56 11.14 33.38 10.69
C ARG A 56 11.76 32.35 9.77
N LYS A 57 12.06 31.17 10.30
CA LYS A 57 12.53 30.01 9.54
C LYS A 57 11.57 28.85 9.74
N THR A 58 11.24 28.16 8.66
CA THR A 58 10.47 26.93 8.71
C THR A 58 11.35 25.84 9.30
N VAL A 59 10.93 25.31 10.45
CA VAL A 59 11.57 24.16 11.09
C VAL A 59 10.70 22.92 10.87
N PRO A 60 11.30 21.76 10.56
CA PRO A 60 10.54 20.53 10.43
C PRO A 60 9.94 20.14 11.79
N LEU A 61 8.64 19.82 11.78
CA LEU A 61 7.94 19.31 12.95
C LEU A 61 7.99 17.78 12.93
N GLU A 62 8.86 17.21 13.74
CA GLU A 62 9.00 15.76 13.89
C GLU A 62 7.96 15.24 14.90
N ILE A 63 6.95 14.52 14.43
CA ILE A 63 5.96 13.86 15.28
C ILE A 63 6.43 12.44 15.55
N ARG A 64 6.84 12.17 16.80
CA ARG A 64 7.20 10.83 17.26
C ARG A 64 5.94 10.15 17.80
N ALA A 65 5.45 9.16 17.07
CA ALA A 65 4.35 8.30 17.49
C ALA A 65 4.86 6.88 17.73
N ILE A 66 4.31 6.21 18.74
CA ILE A 66 4.55 4.79 18.99
C ILE A 66 3.46 4.02 18.24
N GLY A 67 3.88 3.10 17.38
CA GLY A 67 2.98 2.19 16.66
C GLY A 67 3.36 0.74 16.92
N SER A 68 2.40 -0.16 16.79
CA SER A 68 2.67 -1.60 16.75
C SER A 68 3.01 -2.01 15.32
N VAL A 69 3.91 -2.97 15.17
CA VAL A 69 4.24 -3.58 13.88
C VAL A 69 3.62 -4.97 13.87
N GLU A 70 2.80 -5.24 12.85
CA GLU A 70 2.21 -6.56 12.63
C GLU A 70 2.82 -7.19 11.38
N ALA A 71 2.91 -8.52 11.37
CA ALA A 71 3.36 -9.25 10.20
C ALA A 71 2.39 -9.03 9.04
N TYR A 72 2.91 -8.82 7.83
CA TYR A 72 2.08 -8.63 6.63
C TYR A 72 1.16 -9.84 6.36
N SER A 73 1.61 -11.04 6.71
CA SER A 73 0.81 -12.25 6.65
C SER A 73 1.25 -13.25 7.71
N THR A 74 0.30 -13.75 8.50
CA THR A 74 0.53 -14.81 9.48
C THR A 74 -0.25 -16.05 9.04
N VAL A 75 0.46 -17.13 8.71
CA VAL A 75 -0.16 -18.39 8.27
C VAL A 75 0.03 -19.45 9.34
N ALA A 76 -1.08 -19.91 9.93
CA ALA A 76 -1.08 -21.06 10.82
C ALA A 76 -1.08 -22.35 9.99
N VAL A 77 0.04 -23.05 9.96
CA VAL A 77 0.16 -24.34 9.26
C VAL A 77 -0.56 -25.43 10.06
N LYS A 78 -1.49 -26.13 9.41
CA LYS A 78 -2.27 -27.24 9.99
C LYS A 78 -2.25 -28.44 9.05
N ALA A 79 -2.26 -29.65 9.62
CA ALA A 79 -2.42 -30.87 8.83
C ALA A 79 -3.84 -30.93 8.23
N GLN A 80 -3.94 -31.11 6.92
CA GLN A 80 -5.22 -31.29 6.23
C GLN A 80 -5.78 -32.72 6.37
N VAL A 81 -4.88 -33.68 6.59
CA VAL A 81 -5.21 -35.10 6.75
C VAL A 81 -4.86 -35.55 8.17
N GLY A 82 -5.71 -36.42 8.72
CA GLY A 82 -5.42 -37.08 10.00
C GLY A 82 -4.41 -38.20 9.82
N GLY A 83 -3.53 -38.38 10.80
CA GLY A 83 -2.56 -39.46 10.82
C GLY A 83 -1.49 -39.25 11.88
N GLU A 84 -0.68 -40.27 12.10
CA GLU A 84 0.45 -40.19 13.03
C GLU A 84 1.57 -39.35 12.42
N LEU A 85 2.13 -38.43 13.20
CA LEU A 85 3.27 -37.64 12.79
C LEU A 85 4.54 -38.50 12.87
N MET A 86 5.13 -38.84 11.72
CA MET A 86 6.32 -39.68 11.66
C MET A 86 7.61 -38.89 11.87
N ARG A 87 7.70 -37.68 11.30
CA ARG A 87 8.94 -36.90 11.35
C ARG A 87 8.68 -35.40 11.18
N VAL A 88 9.43 -34.62 11.96
CA VAL A 88 9.56 -33.18 11.85
C VAL A 88 10.87 -32.88 11.11
N HIS A 89 10.82 -32.08 10.05
CA HIS A 89 11.98 -31.78 9.20
C HIS A 89 12.52 -30.36 9.42
N ILE A 90 11.81 -29.55 10.20
CA ILE A 90 12.15 -28.15 10.45
C ILE A 90 12.66 -27.95 11.87
N LYS A 91 13.51 -26.93 12.01
CA LYS A 91 13.97 -26.43 13.31
C LYS A 91 13.14 -25.22 13.72
N GLU A 92 13.01 -25.00 15.02
CA GLU A 92 12.34 -23.81 15.54
C GLU A 92 13.07 -22.53 15.09
N GLY A 93 12.31 -21.55 14.59
CA GLY A 93 12.84 -20.29 14.09
C GLY A 93 13.52 -20.37 12.70
N GLN A 94 13.42 -21.50 12.01
CA GLN A 94 13.95 -21.65 10.66
C GLN A 94 13.08 -20.94 9.62
N ASP A 95 13.71 -20.21 8.71
CA ASP A 95 13.04 -19.67 7.52
C ASP A 95 12.68 -20.80 6.55
N VAL A 96 11.39 -20.89 6.21
CA VAL A 96 10.83 -21.91 5.31
C VAL A 96 10.15 -21.26 4.12
N HIS A 97 10.30 -21.88 2.95
CA HIS A 97 9.71 -21.42 1.71
C HIS A 97 8.48 -22.26 1.34
N LYS A 98 7.69 -21.74 0.40
CA LYS A 98 6.51 -22.46 -0.10
C LYS A 98 6.95 -23.76 -0.79
N GLY A 99 6.39 -24.87 -0.33
CA GLY A 99 6.66 -26.21 -0.90
C GLY A 99 7.66 -27.03 -0.08
N ASP A 100 8.27 -26.44 0.95
CA ASP A 100 9.18 -27.18 1.81
C ASP A 100 8.45 -28.24 2.62
N LEU A 101 9.05 -29.42 2.74
CA LEU A 101 8.52 -30.51 3.55
C LEU A 101 8.74 -30.17 5.02
N LEU A 102 7.66 -29.82 5.72
CA LEU A 102 7.72 -29.49 7.15
C LEU A 102 7.56 -30.75 8.01
N PHE A 103 6.57 -31.57 7.66
CA PHE A 103 6.12 -32.71 8.44
C PHE A 103 5.81 -33.89 7.53
N THR A 104 6.22 -35.10 7.92
CA THR A 104 5.76 -36.33 7.29
C THR A 104 4.72 -36.99 8.18
N ILE A 105 3.52 -37.18 7.64
CA ILE A 105 2.42 -37.92 8.25
C ILE A 105 2.42 -39.33 7.65
N ASP A 106 2.07 -40.34 8.45
CA ASP A 106 1.99 -41.72 7.99
C ASP A 106 0.98 -41.87 6.82
N PRO A 107 1.46 -42.28 5.61
CA PRO A 107 0.62 -42.34 4.43
C PRO A 107 -0.12 -43.68 4.28
N ARG A 108 0.06 -44.67 5.17
CA ARG A 108 -0.44 -46.05 4.94
C ARG A 108 -1.94 -46.14 4.65
N SER A 109 -2.77 -45.41 5.39
CA SER A 109 -4.23 -45.38 5.16
C SER A 109 -4.60 -44.73 3.82
N LEU A 110 -3.90 -43.64 3.47
CA LEU A 110 -4.10 -42.93 2.20
C LEU A 110 -3.62 -43.75 1.00
N GLN A 111 -2.50 -44.46 1.14
CA GLN A 111 -1.98 -45.38 0.13
C GLN A 111 -2.92 -46.56 -0.10
N ALA A 112 -3.48 -47.13 0.97
CA ALA A 112 -4.48 -48.19 0.86
C ALA A 112 -5.75 -47.68 0.14
N ALA A 113 -6.23 -46.49 0.48
CA ALA A 113 -7.38 -45.87 -0.19
C ALA A 113 -7.10 -45.57 -1.68
N LEU A 114 -5.89 -45.10 -2.00
CA LEU A 114 -5.44 -44.88 -3.36
C LEU A 114 -5.41 -46.19 -4.14
N ALA A 115 -4.78 -47.23 -3.61
CA ALA A 115 -4.70 -48.55 -4.24
C ALA A 115 -6.09 -49.14 -4.50
N GLN A 116 -7.03 -48.96 -3.57
CA GLN A 116 -8.42 -49.38 -3.74
C GLN A 116 -9.13 -48.62 -4.87
N ALA A 117 -8.91 -47.31 -4.96
CA ALA A 117 -9.46 -46.48 -6.04
C ALA A 117 -8.87 -46.86 -7.40
N GLU A 118 -7.56 -47.10 -7.47
CA GLU A 118 -6.86 -47.55 -8.67
C GLU A 118 -7.34 -48.94 -9.14
N ALA A 119 -7.54 -49.87 -8.20
CA ALA A 119 -8.10 -51.19 -8.51
C ALA A 119 -9.53 -51.10 -9.06
N THR A 120 -10.34 -50.18 -8.51
CA THR A 120 -11.71 -49.91 -8.99
C THR A 120 -11.66 -49.33 -10.41
N LEU A 121 -10.78 -48.35 -10.65
CA LEU A 121 -10.58 -47.78 -11.98
C LEU A 121 -10.16 -48.85 -12.99
N ALA A 122 -9.21 -49.72 -12.64
CA ALA A 122 -8.76 -50.80 -13.51
C ALA A 122 -9.89 -51.80 -13.83
N LYS A 123 -10.69 -52.17 -12.83
CA LYS A 123 -11.88 -53.02 -13.03
C LYS A 123 -12.86 -52.37 -14.00
N ASP A 124 -13.17 -51.09 -13.81
CA ASP A 124 -14.15 -50.38 -14.63
C ASP A 124 -13.65 -50.23 -16.07
N GLN A 125 -12.34 -50.01 -16.27
CA GLN A 125 -11.73 -50.02 -17.59
C GLN A 125 -11.90 -51.37 -18.29
N VAL A 126 -11.66 -52.49 -17.59
CA VAL A 126 -11.90 -53.82 -18.14
C VAL A 126 -13.37 -54.04 -18.46
N GLN A 127 -14.28 -53.58 -17.59
CA GLN A 127 -15.72 -53.68 -17.82
C GLN A 127 -16.16 -52.93 -19.07
N ILE A 128 -15.61 -51.74 -19.33
CA ILE A 128 -15.85 -50.98 -20.56
C ILE A 128 -15.35 -51.76 -21.78
N GLN A 129 -14.14 -52.34 -21.71
CA GLN A 129 -13.60 -53.11 -22.83
C GLN A 129 -14.43 -54.36 -23.11
N GLN A 130 -14.88 -55.06 -22.07
CA GLN A 130 -15.75 -56.22 -22.23
C GLN A 130 -17.12 -55.83 -22.79
N ALA A 131 -17.72 -54.74 -22.31
CA ALA A 131 -18.98 -54.23 -22.84
C ALA A 131 -18.86 -53.86 -24.34
N ARG A 132 -17.73 -53.26 -24.74
CA ARG A 132 -17.43 -52.97 -26.16
C ARG A 132 -17.30 -54.25 -26.98
N ALA A 133 -16.57 -55.25 -26.48
CA ALA A 133 -16.40 -56.54 -27.15
C ALA A 133 -17.75 -57.28 -27.31
N VAL A 134 -18.62 -57.21 -26.31
CA VAL A 134 -19.98 -57.75 -26.38
C VAL A 134 -20.80 -57.00 -27.43
N LEU A 135 -20.76 -55.67 -27.44
CA LEU A 135 -21.47 -54.86 -28.43
C LEU A 135 -21.06 -55.20 -29.87
N GLU A 136 -19.76 -55.32 -30.15
CA GLU A 136 -19.27 -55.69 -31.48
C GLU A 136 -19.67 -57.12 -31.87
N ARG A 137 -19.61 -58.05 -30.91
CA ARG A 137 -20.09 -59.43 -31.12
C ARG A 137 -21.57 -59.44 -31.47
N ASP A 138 -22.40 -58.71 -30.74
CA ASP A 138 -23.85 -58.70 -30.95
C ASP A 138 -24.22 -58.05 -32.28
N ARG A 139 -23.53 -56.98 -32.69
CA ARG A 139 -23.65 -56.40 -34.03
C ARG A 139 -23.36 -57.43 -35.12
N SER A 140 -22.27 -58.20 -34.98
CA SER A 140 -21.92 -59.24 -35.96
C SER A 140 -22.97 -60.35 -36.04
N ARG A 141 -23.57 -60.74 -34.91
CA ARG A 141 -24.64 -61.75 -34.85
C ARG A 141 -25.92 -61.26 -35.52
N ILE A 142 -26.30 -60.00 -35.31
CA ILE A 142 -27.46 -59.38 -35.96
C ILE A 142 -27.27 -59.37 -37.48
N ALA A 143 -26.11 -58.92 -37.96
CA ALA A 143 -25.81 -58.91 -39.40
C ALA A 143 -25.84 -60.31 -40.02
N GLN A 144 -25.34 -61.32 -39.31
CA GLN A 144 -25.41 -62.72 -39.77
C GLN A 144 -26.85 -63.24 -39.79
N ALA A 145 -27.67 -62.92 -38.79
CA ALA A 145 -29.07 -63.32 -38.73
C ALA A 145 -29.89 -62.69 -39.86
N GLU A 146 -29.66 -61.40 -40.16
CA GLU A 146 -30.27 -60.70 -41.30
C GLU A 146 -29.87 -61.35 -42.64
N ALA A 147 -28.58 -61.67 -42.81
CA ALA A 147 -28.09 -62.35 -44.01
C ALA A 147 -28.67 -63.75 -44.17
N ALA A 148 -28.88 -64.49 -43.08
CA ALA A 148 -29.52 -65.80 -43.11
C ALA A 148 -31.00 -65.69 -43.52
N LEU A 149 -31.75 -64.76 -42.91
CA LEU A 149 -33.15 -64.51 -43.26
C LEU A 149 -33.31 -64.13 -44.75
N ALA A 150 -32.43 -63.28 -45.28
CA ALA A 150 -32.44 -62.90 -46.69
C ALA A 150 -32.19 -64.10 -47.62
N ARG A 151 -31.30 -65.03 -47.24
CA ARG A 151 -31.04 -66.26 -48.00
C ARG A 151 -32.27 -67.17 -47.98
N ASP A 152 -32.89 -67.35 -46.82
CA ASP A 152 -34.07 -68.19 -46.67
C ASP A 152 -35.25 -67.66 -47.51
N GLN A 153 -35.46 -66.33 -47.52
CA GLN A 153 -36.46 -65.68 -48.37
C GLN A 153 -36.17 -65.86 -49.87
N ALA A 154 -34.91 -65.72 -50.29
CA ALA A 154 -34.52 -65.93 -51.68
C ALA A 154 -34.72 -67.39 -52.13
N GLN A 155 -34.45 -68.35 -51.25
CA GLN A 155 -34.70 -69.77 -51.51
C GLN A 155 -36.19 -70.07 -51.66
N GLN A 156 -37.04 -69.48 -50.80
CA GLN A 156 -38.49 -69.64 -50.90
C GLN A 156 -39.04 -69.04 -52.20
N ARG A 157 -38.56 -67.86 -52.62
CA ARG A 157 -39.02 -67.21 -53.86
C ARG A 157 -38.65 -67.98 -55.13
N ASN A 158 -37.50 -68.66 -55.14
CA ASN A 158 -37.04 -69.42 -56.31
C ASN A 158 -37.67 -70.82 -56.41
N ALA A 159 -38.39 -71.28 -55.38
CA ALA A 159 -39.01 -72.60 -55.33
C ALA A 159 -40.49 -72.60 -55.79
N VAL A 160 -41.03 -71.44 -56.19
CA VAL A 160 -42.39 -71.24 -56.74
C VAL A 160 -42.28 -70.91 -58.22
#